data_AF-A9V5B1-F1
#
_entry.id   AF-A9V5B1-F1
#
_cell.length_a   1.000
_cell.length_b   1.000
_cell.length_c   1.000
_cell.angle_alpha   90.00
_cell.angle_beta   90.00
_cell.angle_gamma   90.00
#
_symmetry.space_group_name_H-M   'P 1'
#
loop_
_entity.id
_entity.type
_entity.pdbx_description
1 polymer ?
#
loop_
_entity_poly.entity_id
_entity_poly.type
_entity_poly.pdbx_seq_one_letter_code
_entity_poly.pdbx_strand_id
1 'polypeptide(L)'
;MDADLGDEDTVPFLEQPGIAPDASIDGDVNIQVQLEPPRSLTLTNAITFVVGTMIGSGIFASPGSVLVDAKSAGMAFIAWIVAGLVALMGSACYAELGTLLPANGAEYTYINAGLHPVVAFLFTWTSSVVTRPGSQAIMILIAGEYLCKALSGTEFVDEWTFKGVAVALNTVVLLINCWSSRWGAWLQDSTTAIKVMALVLISLLGLAWLAHFAQDPDSAAYRNLHGDNAFSSDRFSIGLFGLAVVNALFSYDGWNNANFCVAEMVNPARDLPRALVIGIPLVVVIYVFANLAYFAVLDLDSIADLEAGKPNESFASTFARVTMGRVGGVILPLLIFASAFGATNGSLYTAARLHGVGHMHAKGGGRAFW
;
A
#
# COMPACT_ATOMS: atom_id res chain seq x y z
N MET A 1 -21.79 -10.46 56.17
CA MET A 1 -22.77 -11.53 55.89
C MET A 1 -23.10 -11.36 54.43
N ASP A 2 -22.22 -11.96 53.63
CA ASP A 2 -22.17 -11.90 52.18
C ASP A 2 -23.23 -12.81 51.55
N ALA A 3 -23.74 -12.37 50.40
CA ALA A 3 -24.33 -13.16 49.31
C ALA A 3 -24.60 -12.16 48.17
N ASP A 4 -23.68 -11.98 47.22
CA ASP A 4 -23.41 -12.84 46.06
C ASP A 4 -24.56 -12.78 45.04
N LEU A 5 -24.38 -11.91 44.02
CA LEU A 5 -25.20 -11.85 42.81
C LEU A 5 -24.25 -12.19 41.66
N GLY A 6 -24.54 -13.33 41.03
CA GLY A 6 -23.71 -14.01 40.06
C GLY A 6 -23.42 -13.23 38.78
N ASP A 7 -22.21 -13.46 38.30
CA ASP A 7 -21.68 -13.11 37.00
C ASP A 7 -21.96 -14.29 36.05
N GLU A 8 -23.04 -14.21 35.26
CA GLU A 8 -23.26 -15.04 34.07
C GLU A 8 -22.88 -14.22 32.84
N ASP A 9 -21.68 -14.46 32.29
CA ASP A 9 -21.36 -14.39 30.84
C ASP A 9 -19.84 -14.56 30.62
N THR A 10 -19.28 -15.70 31.02
CA THR A 10 -17.96 -16.14 30.56
C THR A 10 -18.11 -17.23 29.50
N VAL A 11 -17.83 -16.87 28.26
CA VAL A 11 -17.75 -17.81 27.12
C VAL A 11 -16.51 -18.71 27.33
N PRO A 12 -16.58 -20.05 27.15
CA PRO A 12 -15.48 -20.93 27.51
C PRO A 12 -14.29 -20.74 26.55
N PHE A 13 -13.14 -20.37 27.11
CA PHE A 13 -11.86 -20.42 26.41
C PHE A 13 -11.50 -21.90 26.21
N LEU A 14 -11.24 -22.30 24.96
CA LEU A 14 -10.78 -23.65 24.65
C LEU A 14 -9.47 -23.92 25.39
N GLU A 15 -9.50 -24.87 26.32
CA GLU A 15 -8.31 -25.43 26.97
C GLU A 15 -7.35 -25.96 25.91
N GLN A 16 -6.14 -25.42 25.88
CA GLN A 16 -5.03 -26.01 25.14
C GLN A 16 -4.63 -27.32 25.84
N PRO A 17 -4.46 -28.44 25.12
CA PRO A 17 -4.14 -29.71 25.75
C PRO A 17 -2.67 -29.74 26.21
N GLY A 18 -2.48 -29.88 27.53
CA GLY A 18 -1.32 -30.57 28.09
C GLY A 18 -0.22 -29.71 28.71
N ILE A 19 -0.43 -29.22 29.93
CA ILE A 19 0.65 -29.06 30.90
C ILE A 19 0.14 -29.67 32.22
N ALA A 20 0.66 -30.86 32.58
CA ALA A 20 0.41 -31.45 33.88
C ALA A 20 1.17 -30.66 34.97
N PRO A 21 0.56 -30.36 36.13
CA PRO A 21 1.20 -29.59 37.19
C PRO A 21 1.93 -30.54 38.14
N ASP A 22 3.12 -31.01 37.76
CA ASP A 22 4.12 -31.54 38.70
C ASP A 22 5.49 -31.65 38.01
N ALA A 23 6.34 -30.66 38.25
CA ALA A 23 7.79 -30.86 38.24
C ALA A 23 8.40 -29.82 39.17
N SER A 24 8.92 -30.29 40.30
CA SER A 24 9.78 -29.53 41.22
C SER A 24 10.90 -28.83 40.46
N ILE A 25 10.92 -27.50 40.55
CA ILE A 25 11.92 -26.64 39.91
C ILE A 25 13.20 -26.69 40.74
N ASP A 26 14.21 -27.40 40.24
CA ASP A 26 15.59 -27.25 40.63
C ASP A 26 16.44 -27.13 39.35
N GLY A 27 17.21 -26.05 39.24
CA GLY A 27 18.08 -25.76 38.10
C GLY A 27 17.67 -24.53 37.29
N ASP A 28 18.60 -23.58 37.17
CA ASP A 28 18.55 -22.36 36.37
C ASP A 28 18.07 -22.61 34.93
N VAL A 29 16.76 -22.55 34.70
CA VAL A 29 16.20 -22.38 33.36
C VAL A 29 16.17 -20.89 33.09
N ASN A 30 17.10 -20.45 32.26
CA ASN A 30 17.11 -19.12 31.67
C ASN A 30 15.84 -18.97 30.82
N ILE A 31 14.77 -18.45 31.42
CA ILE A 31 13.52 -18.12 30.72
C ILE A 31 13.88 -17.03 29.72
N GLN A 32 14.14 -17.40 28.47
CA GLN A 32 14.08 -16.46 27.37
C GLN A 32 12.62 -16.02 27.28
N VAL A 33 12.30 -14.92 27.97
CA VAL A 33 11.04 -14.21 27.81
C VAL A 33 11.00 -13.84 26.33
N GLN A 34 10.29 -14.65 25.54
CA GLN A 34 9.88 -14.31 24.20
C GLN A 34 8.98 -13.09 24.40
N LEU A 35 9.55 -11.89 24.26
CA LEU A 35 8.83 -10.64 24.43
C LEU A 35 7.78 -10.59 23.32
N GLU A 36 6.59 -11.14 23.59
CA GLU A 36 5.40 -10.82 22.81
C GLU A 36 5.34 -9.29 22.75
N PRO A 37 5.32 -8.71 21.54
CA PRO A 37 5.36 -7.28 21.42
C PRO A 37 4.12 -6.69 22.09
N PRO A 38 4.21 -5.51 22.72
CA PRO A 38 3.11 -4.94 23.48
C PRO A 38 1.89 -4.74 22.58
N ARG A 39 0.76 -5.34 22.96
CA ARG A 39 -0.53 -5.20 22.28
C ARG A 39 -1.05 -3.77 22.39
N SER A 40 -0.63 -2.93 21.46
CA SER A 40 -0.83 -1.47 21.49
C SER A 40 -1.51 -0.95 20.23
N LEU A 41 -1.67 -1.80 19.21
CA LEU A 41 -2.26 -1.43 17.93
C LEU A 41 -3.78 -1.57 18.01
N THR A 42 -4.47 -0.43 18.10
CA THR A 42 -5.94 -0.34 18.13
C THR A 42 -6.54 -0.49 16.73
N LEU A 43 -7.86 -0.74 16.64
CA LEU A 43 -8.56 -0.79 15.34
C LEU A 43 -8.33 0.47 14.49
N THR A 44 -8.37 1.67 15.09
CA THR A 44 -8.13 2.93 14.35
C THR A 44 -6.70 3.00 13.82
N ASN A 45 -5.72 2.55 14.62
CA ASN A 45 -4.34 2.47 14.17
C ASN A 45 -4.19 1.46 13.03
N ALA A 46 -4.91 0.33 13.08
CA ALA A 46 -4.90 -0.69 12.05
C ALA A 46 -5.50 -0.18 10.72
N ILE A 47 -6.63 0.53 10.77
CA ILE A 47 -7.25 1.14 9.57
C ILE A 47 -6.29 2.16 8.95
N THR A 48 -5.76 3.08 9.75
CA THR A 48 -4.82 4.09 9.28
C THR A 48 -3.56 3.45 8.71
N PHE A 49 -3.08 2.36 9.31
CA PHE A 49 -1.94 1.60 8.81
C PHE A 49 -2.22 0.93 7.46
N VAL A 50 -3.37 0.26 7.29
CA VAL A 50 -3.79 -0.33 5.99
C VAL A 50 -3.88 0.76 4.92
N VAL A 51 -4.59 1.86 5.21
CA VAL A 51 -4.76 2.97 4.27
C VAL A 51 -3.41 3.60 3.91
N GLY A 52 -2.55 3.86 4.90
CA GLY A 52 -1.25 4.50 4.69
C GLY A 52 -0.19 3.65 4.03
N THR A 53 -0.31 2.32 4.13
CA THR A 53 0.56 1.36 3.45
C THR A 53 0.12 1.06 2.02
N MET A 54 -1.19 1.05 1.74
CA MET A 54 -1.73 0.90 0.39
C MET A 54 -1.62 2.18 -0.43
N ILE A 55 -1.94 3.34 0.14
CA ILE A 55 -1.83 4.62 -0.57
C ILE A 55 -0.36 4.97 -0.71
N GLY A 56 0.20 4.72 -1.88
CA GLY A 56 1.60 4.93 -2.21
C GLY A 56 1.82 5.86 -3.40
N SER A 57 2.97 5.71 -4.05
CA SER A 57 3.27 6.39 -5.31
C SER A 57 2.54 5.79 -6.52
N GLY A 58 2.04 4.55 -6.40
CA GLY A 58 1.38 3.83 -7.49
C GLY A 58 0.23 4.60 -8.12
N ILE A 59 -0.66 5.20 -7.33
CA ILE A 59 -1.81 5.97 -7.84
C ILE A 59 -1.41 7.19 -8.69
N PHE A 60 -0.19 7.69 -8.55
CA PHE A 60 0.32 8.80 -9.35
C PHE A 60 1.04 8.33 -10.63
N ALA A 61 1.45 7.06 -10.68
CA ALA A 61 2.22 6.48 -11.79
C ALA A 61 1.37 5.56 -12.68
N SER A 62 0.57 4.67 -12.09
CA SER A 62 -0.22 3.65 -12.79
C SER A 62 -1.36 4.17 -13.68
N PRO A 63 -2.04 5.32 -13.44
CA PRO A 63 -3.21 5.71 -14.24
C PRO A 63 -2.97 5.74 -15.75
N GLY A 64 -1.77 6.15 -16.18
CA GLY A 64 -1.45 6.22 -17.60
C GLY A 64 -1.27 4.85 -18.23
N SER A 65 -0.44 4.00 -17.64
CA SER A 65 -0.27 2.62 -18.12
C SER A 65 -1.59 1.83 -18.11
N VAL A 66 -2.42 2.04 -17.08
CA VAL A 66 -3.77 1.44 -17.00
C VAL A 66 -4.65 1.94 -18.15
N LEU A 67 -4.64 3.25 -18.45
CA LEU A 67 -5.41 3.80 -19.57
C LEU A 67 -4.91 3.28 -20.92
N VAL A 68 -3.59 3.24 -21.13
CA VAL A 68 -2.98 2.76 -22.38
C VAL A 68 -3.38 1.31 -22.65
N ASP A 69 -3.43 0.47 -21.62
CA ASP A 69 -3.85 -0.92 -21.75
C ASP A 69 -5.38 -1.08 -21.85
N ALA A 70 -6.14 -0.28 -21.11
CA ALA A 70 -7.61 -0.34 -21.10
C ALA A 70 -8.27 0.30 -22.33
N LYS A 71 -7.55 1.16 -23.07
CA LYS A 71 -7.96 1.83 -24.33
C LYS A 71 -9.14 2.80 -24.25
N SER A 72 -9.80 2.91 -23.09
CA SER A 72 -10.87 3.88 -22.82
C SER A 72 -10.96 4.18 -21.31
N ALA A 73 -11.49 5.35 -20.96
CA ALA A 73 -11.67 5.75 -19.56
C ALA A 73 -12.63 4.82 -18.80
N GLY A 74 -13.74 4.41 -19.42
CA GLY A 74 -14.71 3.49 -18.82
C GLY A 74 -14.10 2.13 -18.49
N MET A 75 -13.32 1.55 -19.40
CA MET A 75 -12.60 0.30 -19.13
C MET A 75 -11.50 0.48 -18.08
N ALA A 76 -10.81 1.62 -18.05
CA ALA A 76 -9.82 1.91 -17.02
C ALA A 76 -10.47 1.95 -15.62
N PHE A 77 -11.66 2.56 -15.46
CA PHE A 77 -12.40 2.51 -14.20
C PHE A 77 -12.75 1.09 -13.77
N ILE A 78 -13.24 0.28 -14.71
CA ILE A 78 -13.56 -1.12 -14.41
C ILE A 78 -12.29 -1.85 -13.96
N ALA A 79 -11.14 -1.60 -14.59
CA ALA A 79 -9.86 -2.19 -14.16
C ALA A 79 -9.50 -1.80 -12.72
N TRP A 80 -9.66 -0.53 -12.33
CA TRP A 80 -9.42 -0.06 -10.96
C TRP A 80 -10.37 -0.69 -9.94
N ILE A 81 -11.65 -0.86 -10.29
CA ILE A 81 -12.65 -1.51 -9.42
C ILE A 81 -12.33 -3.00 -9.29
N VAL A 82 -12.05 -3.69 -10.40
CA VAL A 82 -11.70 -5.12 -10.40
C VAL A 82 -10.43 -5.37 -9.60
N ALA A 83 -9.38 -4.57 -9.78
CA ALA A 83 -8.16 -4.68 -8.99
C ALA A 83 -8.43 -4.47 -7.48
N GLY A 84 -9.29 -3.50 -7.13
CA GLY A 84 -9.72 -3.27 -5.75
C GLY A 84 -10.50 -4.43 -5.14
N LEU A 85 -11.40 -5.05 -5.91
CA LEU A 85 -12.14 -6.24 -5.50
C LEU A 85 -11.21 -7.44 -5.31
N VAL A 86 -10.25 -7.64 -6.21
CA VAL A 86 -9.22 -8.69 -6.06
C VAL A 86 -8.40 -8.47 -4.80
N ALA A 87 -7.99 -7.24 -4.50
CA ALA A 87 -7.28 -6.90 -3.27
C ALA A 87 -8.14 -7.18 -2.02
N LEU A 88 -9.43 -6.83 -2.05
CA LEU A 88 -10.36 -7.11 -0.95
C LEU A 88 -10.55 -8.61 -0.73
N MET A 89 -10.75 -9.39 -1.79
CA MET A 89 -10.87 -10.84 -1.72
C MET A 89 -9.58 -11.50 -1.19
N GLY A 90 -8.42 -11.08 -1.70
CA GLY A 90 -7.12 -11.55 -1.21
C GLY A 90 -6.93 -11.24 0.27
N SER A 91 -7.31 -10.03 0.69
CA SER A 91 -7.23 -9.61 2.10
C SER A 91 -8.16 -10.42 3.01
N ALA A 92 -9.32 -10.86 2.53
CA ALA A 92 -10.25 -11.66 3.33
C ALA A 92 -9.65 -13.04 3.64
N CYS A 93 -9.02 -13.69 2.65
CA CYS A 93 -8.27 -14.94 2.86
C CYS A 93 -7.12 -14.73 3.86
N TYR A 94 -6.42 -13.61 3.76
CA TYR A 94 -5.35 -13.26 4.70
C TYR A 94 -5.86 -12.93 6.11
N ALA A 95 -7.05 -12.35 6.24
CA ALA A 95 -7.68 -12.09 7.52
C ALA A 95 -7.99 -13.42 8.25
N GLU A 96 -8.47 -14.43 7.54
CA GLU A 96 -8.69 -15.77 8.09
C GLU A 96 -7.36 -16.37 8.57
N LEU A 97 -6.33 -16.39 7.73
CA LEU A 97 -5.01 -16.91 8.10
C LEU A 97 -4.38 -16.13 9.28
N GLY A 98 -4.50 -14.81 9.29
CA GLY A 98 -3.96 -13.95 10.34
C GLY A 98 -4.70 -14.07 11.67
N THR A 99 -5.99 -14.41 11.67
CA THR A 99 -6.74 -14.68 12.89
C THR A 99 -6.57 -16.12 13.40
N LEU A 100 -6.35 -17.09 12.50
CA LEU A 100 -5.99 -18.47 12.86
C LEU A 100 -4.57 -18.58 13.43
N LEU A 101 -3.62 -17.84 12.87
CA LEU A 101 -2.20 -17.84 13.26
C LEU A 101 -1.76 -16.40 13.60
N PRO A 102 -2.10 -15.88 14.79
CA PRO A 102 -1.81 -14.51 15.21
C PRO A 102 -0.35 -14.32 15.63
N ALA A 103 0.57 -14.69 14.76
CA ALA A 103 2.00 -14.56 14.95
C ALA A 103 2.60 -13.59 13.93
N ASN A 104 3.64 -12.87 14.35
CA ASN A 104 4.38 -12.00 13.46
C ASN A 104 5.09 -12.83 12.38
N GLY A 105 5.20 -12.30 11.17
CA GLY A 105 5.84 -12.97 10.03
C GLY A 105 4.93 -13.21 8.83
N ALA A 106 3.61 -13.01 9.00
CA ALA A 106 2.60 -13.07 7.94
C ALA A 106 2.76 -14.30 7.03
N GLU A 107 3.04 -14.12 5.74
CA GLU A 107 3.11 -15.19 4.74
C GLU A 107 4.13 -16.27 5.09
N TYR A 108 5.28 -15.89 5.67
CA TYR A 108 6.27 -16.88 6.09
C TYR A 108 5.65 -17.85 7.11
N THR A 109 4.93 -17.31 8.09
CA THR A 109 4.28 -18.11 9.13
C THR A 109 3.16 -18.98 8.56
N TYR A 110 2.36 -18.44 7.64
CA TYR A 110 1.27 -19.19 7.00
C TYR A 110 1.79 -20.34 6.13
N ILE A 111 2.82 -20.08 5.32
CA ILE A 111 3.44 -21.08 4.43
C ILE A 111 4.16 -22.14 5.24
N ASN A 112 4.85 -21.75 6.32
CA ASN A 112 5.55 -22.70 7.19
C ASN A 112 4.58 -23.64 7.91
N ALA A 113 3.41 -23.13 8.33
CA ALA A 113 2.38 -23.92 8.98
C ALA A 113 1.58 -24.82 8.00
N GLY A 114 1.30 -24.34 6.79
CA GLY A 114 0.39 -25.00 5.86
C GLY A 114 1.03 -25.85 4.76
N LEU A 115 2.30 -25.60 4.40
CA LEU A 115 2.97 -26.28 3.29
C LEU A 115 4.22 -27.05 3.74
N HIS A 116 5.38 -26.38 3.74
CA HIS A 116 6.65 -26.98 4.13
C HIS A 116 7.68 -25.87 4.42
N PRO A 117 8.60 -26.05 5.40
CA PRO A 117 9.61 -25.05 5.74
C PRO A 117 10.49 -24.61 4.57
N VAL A 118 10.75 -25.50 3.60
CA VAL A 118 11.51 -25.15 2.37
C VAL A 118 10.77 -24.13 1.51
N VAL A 119 9.44 -24.23 1.39
CA VAL A 119 8.64 -23.26 0.63
C VAL A 119 8.61 -21.92 1.36
N ALA A 120 8.51 -21.95 2.69
CA ALA A 120 8.59 -20.75 3.52
C ALA A 120 9.97 -20.07 3.39
N PHE A 121 11.05 -20.86 3.33
CA PHE A 121 12.40 -20.36 3.05
C PHE A 121 12.50 -19.72 1.66
N LEU A 122 12.00 -20.38 0.61
CA LEU A 122 12.02 -19.84 -0.75
C LEU A 122 11.22 -18.53 -0.88
N PHE A 123 10.08 -18.44 -0.19
CA PHE A 123 9.31 -17.20 -0.09
C PHE A 123 10.13 -16.09 0.57
N THR A 124 10.74 -16.35 1.72
CA THR A 124 11.55 -15.36 2.45
C THR A 124 12.77 -14.94 1.64
N TRP A 125 13.44 -15.88 0.96
CA TRP A 125 14.56 -15.61 0.07
C TRP A 125 14.17 -14.68 -1.08
N THR A 126 13.11 -15.03 -1.80
CA THR A 126 12.62 -14.24 -2.96
C THR A 126 12.15 -12.86 -2.50
N SER A 127 11.42 -12.79 -1.39
CA SER A 127 10.95 -11.52 -0.83
C SER A 127 12.09 -10.60 -0.42
N SER A 128 13.17 -11.17 0.15
CA SER A 128 14.32 -10.41 0.66
C SER A 128 15.26 -9.95 -0.45
N VAL A 129 15.47 -10.77 -1.48
CA VAL A 129 16.46 -10.50 -2.54
C VAL A 129 15.85 -9.80 -3.76
N VAL A 130 14.58 -10.08 -4.07
CA VAL A 130 13.94 -9.64 -5.32
C VAL A 130 12.83 -8.63 -5.02
N THR A 131 11.77 -9.08 -4.33
CA THR A 131 10.52 -8.31 -4.25
C THR A 131 10.70 -7.01 -3.48
N ARG A 132 11.21 -7.06 -2.24
CA ARG A 132 11.33 -5.86 -1.40
C ARG A 132 12.37 -4.85 -1.92
N PRO A 133 13.58 -5.27 -2.33
CA PRO A 133 14.53 -4.36 -2.95
C PRO A 133 14.00 -3.75 -4.26
N GLY A 134 13.29 -4.54 -5.09
CA GLY A 134 12.69 -4.07 -6.33
C GLY A 134 11.62 -3.00 -6.10
N SER A 135 10.66 -3.27 -5.22
CA SER A 135 9.63 -2.28 -4.85
C SER A 135 10.26 -1.00 -4.27
N GLN A 136 11.29 -1.15 -3.42
CA GLN A 136 12.01 0.00 -2.88
C GLN A 136 12.72 0.84 -3.94
N ALA A 137 13.37 0.19 -4.90
CA ALA A 137 14.04 0.87 -6.00
C ALA A 137 13.05 1.70 -6.83
N ILE A 138 11.88 1.15 -7.16
CA ILE A 138 10.84 1.87 -7.91
C ILE A 138 10.39 3.12 -7.13
N MET A 139 10.05 2.96 -5.84
CA MET A 139 9.55 4.07 -5.04
C MET A 139 10.58 5.20 -4.89
N ILE A 140 11.84 4.87 -4.63
CA ILE A 140 12.85 5.90 -4.41
C ILE A 140 13.31 6.57 -5.71
N LEU A 141 13.27 5.85 -6.84
CA LEU A 141 13.50 6.44 -8.16
C LEU A 141 12.41 7.46 -8.49
N ILE A 142 11.14 7.12 -8.25
CA ILE A 142 10.02 8.07 -8.37
C ILE A 142 10.25 9.28 -7.46
N ALA A 143 10.63 9.08 -6.20
CA ALA A 143 10.91 10.20 -5.29
C ALA A 143 12.01 11.12 -5.84
N GLY A 144 13.13 10.56 -6.30
CA GLY A 144 14.25 11.32 -6.87
C GLY A 144 13.84 12.11 -8.12
N GLU A 145 13.15 11.44 -9.06
CA GLU A 145 12.70 12.03 -10.31
C GLU A 145 11.75 13.22 -10.07
N TYR A 146 10.75 13.06 -9.21
CA TYR A 146 9.77 14.12 -8.96
C TYR A 146 10.32 15.26 -8.10
N LEU A 147 11.28 14.98 -7.22
CA LEU A 147 12.00 16.04 -6.52
C LEU A 147 12.82 16.88 -7.51
N CYS A 148 13.53 16.24 -8.44
CA CYS A 148 14.26 16.95 -9.48
C CYS A 148 13.33 17.78 -10.37
N LYS A 149 12.19 17.21 -10.81
CA LYS A 149 11.18 17.92 -11.61
C LYS A 149 10.60 19.14 -10.89
N ALA A 150 10.36 19.03 -9.58
CA ALA A 150 9.88 20.14 -8.77
C ALA A 150 10.89 21.29 -8.72
N LEU A 151 12.18 20.97 -8.61
CA LEU A 151 13.26 21.95 -8.52
C LEU A 151 13.64 22.56 -9.88
N SER A 152 13.57 21.78 -10.96
CA SER A 152 13.92 22.22 -12.32
C SER A 152 12.77 22.92 -13.05
N GLY A 153 11.56 22.97 -12.47
CA GLY A 153 10.41 23.59 -13.11
C GLY A 153 9.97 22.90 -14.40
N THR A 154 10.06 21.56 -14.44
CA THR A 154 9.71 20.66 -15.58
C THR A 154 10.71 20.61 -16.74
N GLU A 155 11.93 21.13 -16.57
CA GLU A 155 13.01 20.87 -17.53
C GLU A 155 13.45 19.40 -17.51
N PHE A 156 14.00 18.94 -18.65
CA PHE A 156 14.57 17.59 -18.77
C PHE A 156 15.63 17.37 -17.68
N VAL A 157 15.41 16.36 -16.85
CA VAL A 157 16.38 15.93 -15.84
C VAL A 157 17.12 14.73 -16.40
N ASP A 158 18.45 14.82 -16.43
CA ASP A 158 19.29 13.70 -16.84
C ASP A 158 19.11 12.48 -15.93
N GLU A 159 19.16 11.28 -16.54
CA GLU A 159 18.86 10.02 -15.87
C GLU A 159 19.76 9.76 -14.65
N TRP A 160 21.05 10.08 -14.77
CA TRP A 160 22.00 9.88 -13.68
C TRP A 160 21.80 10.87 -12.54
N THR A 161 21.25 12.05 -12.84
CA THR A 161 20.97 13.08 -11.85
C THR A 161 19.89 12.62 -10.89
N PHE A 162 18.72 12.20 -11.39
CA PHE A 162 17.64 11.77 -10.50
C PHE A 162 17.95 10.45 -9.79
N LYS A 163 18.72 9.54 -10.43
CA LYS A 163 19.24 8.33 -9.76
C LYS A 163 20.18 8.66 -8.61
N GLY A 164 21.08 9.62 -8.78
CA GLY A 164 21.96 10.09 -7.70
C GLY A 164 21.17 10.67 -6.53
N VAL A 165 20.15 11.49 -6.82
CA VAL A 165 19.23 12.03 -5.80
C VAL A 165 18.47 10.91 -5.10
N ALA A 166 17.96 9.91 -5.83
CA ALA A 166 17.27 8.75 -5.26
C ALA A 166 18.15 7.97 -4.28
N VAL A 167 19.43 7.72 -4.62
CA VAL A 167 20.38 7.05 -3.71
C VAL A 167 20.63 7.87 -2.43
N ALA A 168 20.78 9.19 -2.57
CA ALA A 168 20.93 10.08 -1.42
C ALA A 168 19.70 10.06 -0.51
N LEU A 169 18.49 10.15 -1.09
CA LEU A 169 17.23 10.06 -0.36
C LEU A 169 17.07 8.71 0.35
N ASN A 170 17.38 7.59 -0.31
CA ASN A 170 17.34 6.27 0.31
C ASN A 170 18.25 6.19 1.55
N THR A 171 19.45 6.75 1.42
CA THR A 171 20.44 6.79 2.50
C THR A 171 19.92 7.62 3.67
N VAL A 172 19.25 8.74 3.42
CA VAL A 172 18.62 9.56 4.46
C VAL A 172 17.53 8.77 5.19
N VAL A 173 16.63 8.10 4.47
CA VAL A 173 15.57 7.27 5.09
C VAL A 173 16.18 6.16 5.95
N LEU A 174 17.21 5.49 5.45
CA LEU A 174 17.95 4.47 6.19
C LEU A 174 18.54 5.04 7.49
N LEU A 175 19.24 6.17 7.41
CA LEU A 175 19.86 6.80 8.58
C LEU A 175 18.82 7.24 9.62
N ILE A 176 17.68 7.78 9.20
CA ILE A 176 16.58 8.16 10.09
C ILE A 176 16.06 6.93 10.85
N ASN A 177 15.80 5.83 10.13
CA ASN A 177 15.29 4.60 10.73
C ASN A 177 16.31 3.92 11.66
N CYS A 178 17.60 3.98 11.32
CA CYS A 178 18.68 3.49 12.18
C CYS A 178 18.87 4.34 13.45
N TRP A 179 18.66 5.66 13.36
CA TRP A 179 18.80 6.56 14.50
C TRP A 179 17.63 6.42 15.47
N SER A 180 16.39 6.43 14.98
CA SER A 180 15.20 6.39 15.84
C SER A 180 13.97 5.92 15.07
N SER A 181 13.37 4.83 15.56
CA SER A 181 12.09 4.34 15.10
C SER A 181 10.94 5.34 15.29
N ARG A 182 11.03 6.26 16.26
CA ARG A 182 10.02 7.31 16.47
C ARG A 182 10.00 8.33 15.34
N TRP A 183 11.18 8.71 14.84
CA TRP A 183 11.29 9.64 13.70
C TRP A 183 10.81 8.97 12.41
N GLY A 184 11.14 7.69 12.21
CA GLY A 184 10.60 6.89 11.10
C GLY A 184 9.06 6.81 11.13
N ALA A 185 8.46 6.56 12.30
CA ALA A 185 7.00 6.55 12.45
C ALA A 185 6.38 7.94 12.17
N TRP A 186 6.94 9.00 12.74
CA TRP A 186 6.45 10.36 12.50
C TRP A 186 6.52 10.76 11.02
N LEU A 187 7.59 10.39 10.32
CA LEU A 187 7.74 10.62 8.89
C LEU A 187 6.66 9.87 8.09
N GLN A 188 6.39 8.62 8.45
CA GLN A 188 5.32 7.81 7.85
C GLN A 188 3.95 8.46 8.02
N ASP A 189 3.61 8.85 9.25
CA ASP A 189 2.30 9.40 9.57
C ASP A 189 2.08 10.74 8.86
N SER A 190 3.10 11.60 8.87
CA SER A 190 3.06 12.92 8.22
C SER A 190 2.91 12.80 6.70
N THR A 191 3.70 11.94 6.06
CA THR A 191 3.60 11.71 4.60
C THR A 191 2.28 11.06 4.23
N THR A 192 1.72 10.20 5.10
CA THR A 192 0.39 9.61 4.94
C THR A 192 -0.72 10.64 4.98
N ALA A 193 -0.71 11.54 5.96
CA ALA A 193 -1.68 12.62 6.02
C ALA A 193 -1.63 13.52 4.76
N ILE A 194 -0.42 13.87 4.31
CA ILE A 194 -0.21 14.70 3.12
C ILE A 194 -0.75 14.02 1.86
N LYS A 195 -0.41 12.76 1.62
CA LYS A 195 -0.84 12.06 0.39
C LYS A 195 -2.35 11.77 0.35
N VAL A 196 -2.95 11.41 1.49
CA VAL A 196 -4.41 11.24 1.57
C VAL A 196 -5.13 12.56 1.30
N MET A 197 -4.69 13.64 1.94
CA MET A 197 -5.26 14.98 1.71
C MET A 197 -5.11 15.41 0.25
N ALA A 198 -3.95 15.18 -0.37
CA ALA A 198 -3.73 15.48 -1.77
C ALA A 198 -4.71 14.75 -2.70
N LEU A 199 -4.94 13.45 -2.47
CA LEU A 199 -5.89 12.67 -3.27
C LEU A 199 -7.33 13.13 -3.08
N VAL A 200 -7.72 13.49 -1.86
CA VAL A 200 -9.04 14.06 -1.59
C VAL A 200 -9.21 15.39 -2.33
N LEU A 201 -8.21 16.28 -2.29
CA LEU A 201 -8.27 17.55 -3.02
C LEU A 201 -8.33 17.35 -4.53
N ILE A 202 -7.53 16.45 -5.10
CA ILE A 202 -7.57 16.08 -6.52
C ILE A 202 -8.97 15.58 -6.89
N SER A 203 -9.54 14.69 -6.08
CA SER A 203 -10.88 14.13 -6.28
C SER A 203 -11.96 15.23 -6.27
N LEU A 204 -11.91 16.14 -5.29
CA LEU A 204 -12.88 17.24 -5.19
C LEU A 204 -12.75 18.23 -6.36
N LEU A 205 -11.52 18.55 -6.78
CA LEU A 205 -11.28 19.39 -7.97
C LEU A 205 -11.82 18.72 -9.23
N GLY A 206 -11.62 17.42 -9.38
CA GLY A 206 -12.18 16.63 -10.47
C GLY A 206 -13.70 16.66 -10.52
N LEU A 207 -14.36 16.48 -9.37
CA LEU A 207 -15.82 16.56 -9.28
C LEU A 207 -16.36 17.96 -9.60
N ALA A 208 -15.68 19.01 -9.13
CA ALA A 208 -16.04 20.39 -9.46
C ALA A 208 -15.86 20.68 -10.96
N TRP A 209 -14.78 20.17 -11.56
CA TRP A 209 -14.52 20.28 -13.00
C TRP A 209 -15.60 19.56 -13.81
N LEU A 210 -15.94 18.34 -13.42
CA LEU A 210 -17.01 17.55 -14.04
C LEU A 210 -18.34 18.29 -13.93
N ALA A 211 -18.70 18.83 -12.76
CA ALA A 211 -19.94 19.57 -12.59
C ALA A 211 -20.06 20.81 -13.51
N HIS A 212 -18.93 21.44 -13.85
CA HIS A 212 -18.92 22.62 -14.72
C HIS A 212 -18.87 22.27 -16.21
N PHE A 213 -18.09 21.25 -16.60
CA PHE A 213 -17.79 20.94 -18.01
C PHE A 213 -18.48 19.67 -18.54
N ALA A 214 -19.22 18.91 -17.72
CA ALA A 214 -19.84 17.64 -18.15
C ALA A 214 -20.82 17.76 -19.32
N GLN A 215 -21.32 18.96 -19.64
CA GLN A 215 -22.23 19.20 -20.77
C GLN A 215 -21.58 19.95 -21.93
N ASP A 216 -20.29 20.30 -21.82
CA ASP A 216 -19.55 21.00 -22.86
C ASP A 216 -18.92 19.97 -23.83
N PRO A 217 -19.40 19.85 -25.08
CA PRO A 217 -18.92 18.86 -26.04
C PRO A 217 -17.43 18.96 -26.37
N ASP A 218 -16.84 20.14 -26.20
CA ASP A 218 -15.43 20.39 -26.48
C ASP A 218 -14.51 20.05 -25.30
N SER A 219 -15.09 19.77 -24.13
CA SER A 219 -14.34 19.42 -22.92
C SER A 219 -13.86 17.96 -22.92
N ALA A 220 -12.71 17.72 -22.28
CA ALA A 220 -12.21 16.38 -22.03
C ALA A 220 -13.22 15.54 -21.22
N ALA A 221 -13.87 16.13 -20.23
CA ALA A 221 -14.91 15.47 -19.42
C ALA A 221 -16.01 14.87 -20.28
N TYR A 222 -16.57 15.63 -21.22
CA TYR A 222 -17.61 15.14 -22.11
C TYR A 222 -17.08 14.07 -23.05
N ARG A 223 -15.94 14.31 -23.72
CA ARG A 223 -15.36 13.34 -24.67
C ARG A 223 -15.03 12.00 -24.02
N ASN A 224 -14.52 12.01 -22.81
CA ASN A 224 -14.02 10.80 -22.14
C ASN A 224 -15.10 10.01 -21.41
N LEU A 225 -16.15 10.69 -20.93
CA LEU A 225 -17.12 10.10 -20.00
C LEU A 225 -18.55 10.01 -20.57
N HIS A 226 -18.81 10.56 -21.76
CA HIS A 226 -20.15 10.59 -22.35
C HIS A 226 -20.31 9.59 -23.51
N GLY A 227 -21.40 8.82 -23.49
CA GLY A 227 -21.82 7.94 -24.59
C GLY A 227 -20.82 6.83 -24.92
N ASP A 228 -20.74 6.47 -26.21
CA ASP A 228 -19.91 5.36 -26.72
C ASP A 228 -18.41 5.61 -26.59
N ASN A 229 -17.97 6.86 -26.41
CA ASN A 229 -16.56 7.20 -26.23
C ASN A 229 -16.02 6.72 -24.87
N ALA A 230 -16.87 6.67 -23.84
CA ALA A 230 -16.49 6.18 -22.52
C ALA A 230 -16.13 4.68 -22.55
N PHE A 231 -16.79 3.92 -23.42
CA PHE A 231 -16.60 2.48 -23.59
C PHE A 231 -16.34 2.15 -25.07
N SER A 232 -15.19 2.60 -25.60
CA SER A 232 -14.84 2.29 -26.99
C SER A 232 -14.62 0.78 -27.16
N SER A 233 -15.61 0.07 -27.69
CA SER A 233 -15.58 -1.39 -27.83
C SER A 233 -14.64 -1.87 -28.96
N ASP A 234 -14.41 -1.04 -29.98
CA ASP A 234 -13.58 -1.37 -31.16
C ASP A 234 -12.09 -1.62 -30.84
N ARG A 235 -11.63 -1.21 -29.65
CA ARG A 235 -10.22 -1.34 -29.21
C ARG A 235 -10.04 -2.27 -28.01
N PHE A 236 -11.10 -2.91 -27.54
CA PHE A 236 -11.03 -3.76 -26.36
C PHE A 236 -10.35 -5.10 -26.66
N SER A 237 -9.39 -5.48 -25.81
CA SER A 237 -8.77 -6.81 -25.80
C SER A 237 -8.75 -7.32 -24.36
N ILE A 238 -9.23 -8.55 -24.16
CA ILE A 238 -9.22 -9.18 -22.84
C ILE A 238 -7.80 -9.30 -22.26
N GLY A 239 -6.80 -9.52 -23.13
CA GLY A 239 -5.40 -9.64 -22.71
C GLY A 239 -4.84 -8.31 -22.23
N LEU A 240 -5.11 -7.22 -22.98
CA LEU A 240 -4.70 -5.87 -22.58
C LEU A 240 -5.46 -5.41 -21.32
N PHE A 241 -6.74 -5.75 -21.22
CA PHE A 241 -7.49 -5.47 -20.00
C PHE A 241 -6.91 -6.20 -18.77
N GLY A 242 -6.44 -7.44 -18.94
CA GLY A 242 -5.69 -8.15 -17.90
C GLY A 242 -4.43 -7.41 -17.47
N LEU A 243 -3.66 -6.85 -18.43
CA LEU A 243 -2.49 -6.01 -18.13
C LEU A 243 -2.88 -4.72 -17.41
N ALA A 244 -3.98 -4.08 -17.80
CA ALA A 244 -4.51 -2.90 -17.12
C ALA A 244 -4.85 -3.21 -15.65
N VAL A 245 -5.48 -4.36 -15.38
CA VAL A 245 -5.77 -4.81 -14.01
C VAL A 245 -4.48 -5.08 -13.23
N VAL A 246 -3.46 -5.70 -13.84
CA VAL A 246 -2.15 -5.93 -13.20
C VAL A 246 -1.46 -4.59 -12.87
N ASN A 247 -1.49 -3.62 -13.78
CA ASN A 247 -0.94 -2.28 -13.57
C ASN A 247 -1.69 -1.51 -12.46
N ALA A 248 -3.01 -1.72 -12.33
CA ALA A 248 -3.79 -1.18 -11.23
C ALA A 248 -3.50 -1.89 -9.90
N LEU A 249 -3.30 -3.22 -9.90
CA LEU A 249 -2.96 -4.00 -8.71
C LEU A 249 -1.65 -3.53 -8.07
N PHE A 250 -0.68 -3.08 -8.86
CA PHE A 250 0.53 -2.44 -8.32
C PHE A 250 0.22 -1.26 -7.39
N SER A 251 -0.80 -0.46 -7.71
CA SER A 251 -1.22 0.67 -6.87
C SER A 251 -1.95 0.26 -5.59
N TYR A 252 -2.55 -0.93 -5.57
CA TYR A 252 -3.22 -1.49 -4.40
C TYR A 252 -2.27 -2.32 -3.52
N ASP A 253 -1.02 -2.52 -3.92
CA ASP A 253 -0.05 -3.30 -3.14
C ASP A 253 0.10 -2.76 -1.71
N GLY A 254 0.29 -3.68 -0.76
CA GLY A 254 0.43 -3.37 0.66
C GLY A 254 -0.79 -3.66 1.53
N TRP A 255 -1.90 -4.14 0.96
CA TRP A 255 -3.08 -4.60 1.72
C TRP A 255 -2.77 -5.73 2.72
N ASN A 256 -1.75 -6.55 2.45
CA ASN A 256 -1.27 -7.65 3.29
C ASN A 256 -0.39 -7.18 4.46
N ASN A 257 0.05 -5.92 4.50
CA ASN A 257 0.99 -5.45 5.51
C ASN A 257 0.44 -5.52 6.93
N ALA A 258 -0.87 -5.38 7.12
CA ALA A 258 -1.50 -5.44 8.45
C ALA A 258 -1.26 -6.81 9.14
N ASN A 259 -1.13 -7.88 8.38
CA ASN A 259 -0.86 -9.23 8.90
C ASN A 259 0.53 -9.35 9.56
N PHE A 260 1.51 -8.50 9.18
CA PHE A 260 2.83 -8.50 9.81
C PHE A 260 2.82 -7.93 11.23
N CYS A 261 1.74 -7.26 11.60
CA CYS A 261 1.58 -6.53 12.86
C CYS A 261 0.48 -7.16 13.73
N VAL A 262 -0.03 -8.33 13.35
CA VAL A 262 -1.21 -8.95 13.97
C VAL A 262 -1.01 -9.25 15.45
N ALA A 263 0.20 -9.65 15.87
CA ALA A 263 0.49 -9.94 17.28
C ALA A 263 0.55 -8.67 18.15
N GLU A 264 0.68 -7.49 17.55
CA GLU A 264 0.66 -6.19 18.25
C GLU A 264 -0.75 -5.63 18.40
N MET A 265 -1.76 -6.24 17.77
CA MET A 265 -3.14 -5.80 17.86
C MET A 265 -3.76 -6.11 19.21
N VAL A 266 -4.61 -5.20 19.70
CA VAL A 266 -5.33 -5.40 20.98
C VAL A 266 -6.29 -6.58 20.88
N ASN A 267 -7.10 -6.64 19.83
CA ASN A 267 -7.98 -7.78 19.55
C ASN A 267 -7.80 -8.26 18.11
N PRO A 268 -6.80 -9.11 17.82
CA PRO A 268 -6.47 -9.51 16.44
C PRO A 268 -7.65 -10.17 15.70
N ALA A 269 -8.40 -11.04 16.39
CA ALA A 269 -9.55 -11.76 15.83
C ALA A 269 -10.66 -10.82 15.30
N ARG A 270 -10.82 -9.66 15.95
CA ARG A 270 -11.85 -8.68 15.60
C ARG A 270 -11.30 -7.54 14.76
N ASP A 271 -10.12 -7.03 15.11
CA ASP A 271 -9.60 -5.77 14.60
C ASP A 271 -8.97 -5.95 13.22
N LEU A 272 -8.27 -7.06 12.96
CA LEU A 272 -7.66 -7.32 11.66
C LEU A 272 -8.71 -7.41 10.53
N PRO A 273 -9.77 -8.25 10.62
CA PRO A 273 -10.77 -8.33 9.56
C PRO A 273 -11.49 -6.99 9.34
N ARG A 274 -11.81 -6.27 10.43
CA ARG A 274 -12.46 -4.96 10.35
C ARG A 274 -11.56 -3.92 9.70
N ALA A 275 -10.28 -3.90 10.03
CA ALA A 275 -9.33 -2.96 9.45
C ALA A 275 -9.22 -3.16 7.93
N LEU A 276 -9.19 -4.40 7.46
CA LEU A 276 -9.12 -4.72 6.02
C LEU A 276 -10.43 -4.37 5.29
N VAL A 277 -11.58 -4.78 5.83
CA VAL A 277 -12.91 -4.53 5.22
C VAL A 277 -13.28 -3.05 5.23
N ILE A 278 -12.73 -2.23 6.12
CA ILE A 278 -12.96 -0.77 6.13
C ILE A 278 -11.88 -0.06 5.30
N GLY A 279 -10.61 -0.40 5.52
CA GLY A 279 -9.47 0.29 4.92
C GLY A 279 -9.38 0.10 3.41
N ILE A 280 -9.54 -1.12 2.91
CA ILE A 280 -9.40 -1.40 1.48
C ILE A 280 -10.49 -0.71 0.65
N PRO A 281 -11.80 -0.82 0.97
CA PRO A 281 -12.82 -0.10 0.21
C PRO A 281 -12.65 1.42 0.27
N LEU A 282 -12.15 1.98 1.38
CA LEU A 282 -11.83 3.40 1.46
C LEU A 282 -10.77 3.79 0.43
N VAL A 283 -9.71 3.00 0.29
CA VAL A 283 -8.66 3.22 -0.73
C VAL A 283 -9.23 3.08 -2.14
N VAL A 284 -10.06 2.06 -2.40
CA VAL A 284 -10.73 1.87 -3.70
C VAL A 284 -11.54 3.11 -4.08
N VAL A 285 -12.35 3.63 -3.15
CA VAL A 285 -13.15 4.83 -3.38
C VAL A 285 -12.26 6.03 -3.71
N ILE A 286 -11.19 6.27 -2.93
CA ILE A 286 -10.26 7.37 -3.17
C ILE A 286 -9.59 7.23 -4.55
N TYR A 287 -9.15 6.03 -4.92
CA TYR A 287 -8.48 5.79 -6.21
C TYR A 287 -9.42 5.97 -7.40
N VAL A 288 -10.66 5.48 -7.30
CA VAL A 288 -11.66 5.66 -8.36
C VAL A 288 -11.97 7.15 -8.54
N PHE A 289 -12.15 7.92 -7.47
CA PHE A 289 -12.40 9.35 -7.57
C PHE A 289 -11.18 10.14 -8.08
N ALA A 290 -9.96 9.75 -7.71
CA ALA A 290 -8.75 10.36 -8.24
C ALA A 290 -8.61 10.12 -9.76
N ASN A 291 -8.90 8.90 -10.23
CA ASN A 291 -8.90 8.61 -11.67
C ASN A 291 -10.02 9.37 -12.41
N LEU A 292 -11.18 9.53 -11.78
CA LEU A 292 -12.26 10.37 -12.32
C LEU A 292 -11.82 11.82 -12.48
N ALA A 293 -11.08 12.36 -11.52
CA ALA A 293 -10.52 13.69 -11.66
C ALA A 293 -9.57 13.79 -12.86
N TYR A 294 -8.67 12.81 -13.03
CA TYR A 294 -7.77 12.79 -14.18
C TYR A 294 -8.53 12.77 -15.49
N PHE A 295 -9.51 11.88 -15.65
CA PHE A 295 -10.27 11.77 -16.91
C PHE A 295 -11.24 12.93 -17.16
N ALA A 296 -11.70 13.63 -16.11
CA ALA A 296 -12.53 14.82 -16.28
C ALA A 296 -11.73 16.02 -16.82
N VAL A 297 -10.46 16.13 -16.44
CA VAL A 297 -9.61 17.29 -16.77
C VAL A 297 -8.78 17.06 -18.02
N LEU A 298 -8.31 15.83 -18.22
CA LEU A 298 -7.27 15.53 -19.20
C LEU A 298 -7.82 14.89 -20.48
N ASP A 299 -7.31 15.33 -21.62
CA ASP A 299 -7.67 14.79 -22.93
C ASP A 299 -6.89 13.50 -23.23
N LEU A 300 -7.57 12.36 -23.38
CA LEU A 300 -6.93 11.04 -23.41
C LEU A 300 -6.04 10.84 -24.64
N ASP A 301 -6.43 11.39 -25.79
CA ASP A 301 -5.66 11.30 -27.04
C ASP A 301 -4.31 12.00 -26.90
N SER A 302 -4.30 13.17 -26.26
CA SER A 302 -3.07 13.92 -25.99
C SER A 302 -2.11 13.21 -25.02
N ILE A 303 -2.61 12.23 -24.25
CA ILE A 303 -1.80 11.51 -23.26
C ILE A 303 -1.37 10.12 -23.71
N ALA A 304 -2.16 9.44 -24.53
CA ALA A 304 -1.69 8.24 -25.23
C ALA A 304 -0.43 8.55 -26.06
N ASP A 305 -0.37 9.73 -26.67
CA ASP A 305 0.81 10.24 -27.39
C ASP A 305 1.99 10.62 -26.45
N LEU A 306 1.72 11.01 -25.20
CA LEU A 306 2.75 11.31 -24.21
C LEU A 306 3.45 10.05 -23.71
N GLU A 307 2.71 8.98 -23.40
CA GLU A 307 3.32 7.70 -23.01
C GLU A 307 4.02 6.96 -24.17
N ALA A 308 3.57 7.17 -25.42
CA ALA A 308 4.18 6.56 -26.60
C ALA A 308 5.55 7.16 -26.98
N GLY A 309 5.96 8.30 -26.42
CA GLY A 309 7.19 8.98 -26.89
C GLY A 309 7.87 9.99 -25.98
N LYS A 310 7.33 10.35 -24.81
CA LYS A 310 8.00 11.29 -23.88
C LYS A 310 8.23 10.67 -22.51
N PRO A 311 9.48 10.28 -22.18
CA PRO A 311 9.78 9.52 -20.96
C PRO A 311 9.57 10.28 -19.63
N ASN A 312 9.19 11.56 -19.65
CA ASN A 312 9.29 12.43 -18.46
C ASN A 312 8.00 13.17 -18.07
N GLU A 313 6.85 12.91 -18.69
CA GLU A 313 5.61 13.63 -18.39
C GLU A 313 4.56 12.69 -17.79
N SER A 314 4.19 12.93 -16.52
CA SER A 314 3.22 12.08 -15.81
C SER A 314 1.79 12.61 -15.92
N PHE A 315 0.81 11.71 -15.78
CA PHE A 315 -0.61 12.06 -15.69
C PHE A 315 -0.86 13.14 -14.64
N ALA A 316 -0.29 12.94 -13.46
CA ALA A 316 -0.42 13.84 -12.35
C ALA A 316 0.19 15.22 -12.71
N SER A 317 1.45 15.30 -13.13
CA SER A 317 2.08 16.59 -13.49
C SER A 317 1.32 17.36 -14.57
N THR A 318 0.75 16.66 -15.56
CA THR A 318 -0.07 17.26 -16.62
C THR A 318 -1.38 17.80 -16.04
N PHE A 319 -2.06 17.03 -15.19
CA PHE A 319 -3.27 17.45 -14.49
C PHE A 319 -3.07 18.75 -13.71
N ALA A 320 -2.00 18.86 -12.92
CA ALA A 320 -1.75 20.06 -12.14
C ALA A 320 -1.40 21.28 -13.00
N ARG A 321 -0.72 21.09 -14.14
CA ARG A 321 -0.44 22.20 -15.06
C ARG A 321 -1.71 22.73 -15.70
N VAL A 322 -2.64 21.85 -16.09
CA VAL A 322 -3.92 22.24 -16.69
C VAL A 322 -4.82 22.95 -15.66
N THR A 323 -4.87 22.45 -14.42
CA THR A 323 -5.79 22.97 -13.39
C THR A 323 -5.26 24.17 -12.61
N MET A 324 -3.95 24.19 -12.31
CA MET A 324 -3.34 25.15 -11.39
C MET A 324 -2.17 25.93 -12.03
N GLY A 325 -1.95 25.80 -13.34
CA GLY A 325 -0.92 26.52 -14.07
C GLY A 325 0.50 26.24 -13.59
N ARG A 326 1.36 27.27 -13.56
CA ARG A 326 2.77 27.15 -13.13
C ARG A 326 2.92 26.68 -11.68
N VAL A 327 2.01 27.09 -10.79
CA VAL A 327 2.03 26.71 -9.37
C VAL A 327 1.75 25.22 -9.21
N GLY A 328 0.79 24.68 -9.97
CA GLY A 328 0.52 23.25 -10.02
C GLY A 328 1.71 22.40 -10.46
N GLY A 329 2.48 22.93 -11.43
CA GLY A 329 3.68 22.28 -11.94
C GLY A 329 4.79 22.08 -10.91
N VAL A 330 4.75 22.76 -9.76
CA VAL A 330 5.70 22.58 -8.65
C VAL A 330 5.07 21.82 -7.48
N ILE A 331 3.84 22.19 -7.10
CA ILE A 331 3.17 21.59 -5.94
C ILE A 331 2.96 20.09 -6.13
N LEU A 332 2.47 19.66 -7.29
CA LEU A 332 2.10 18.26 -7.46
C LEU A 332 3.32 17.33 -7.54
N PRO A 333 4.41 17.67 -8.23
CA PRO A 333 5.65 16.90 -8.11
C PRO A 333 6.18 16.79 -6.67
N LEU A 334 6.08 17.84 -5.86
CA LEU A 334 6.44 17.76 -4.44
C LEU A 334 5.53 16.81 -3.65
N LEU A 335 4.23 16.77 -3.95
CA LEU A 335 3.29 15.83 -3.32
C LEU A 335 3.58 14.38 -3.72
N ILE A 336 3.90 14.13 -4.99
CA ILE A 336 4.29 12.80 -5.48
C ILE A 336 5.61 12.36 -4.86
N PHE A 337 6.59 13.26 -4.79
CA PHE A 337 7.84 13.05 -4.05
C PHE A 337 7.57 12.67 -2.58
N ALA A 338 6.76 13.46 -1.86
CA ALA A 338 6.44 13.19 -0.46
C ALA A 338 5.74 11.83 -0.27
N SER A 339 4.85 11.45 -1.21
CA SER A 339 4.18 10.16 -1.19
C SER A 339 5.16 9.00 -1.40
N ALA A 340 5.99 9.09 -2.42
CA ALA A 340 6.99 8.07 -2.75
C ALA A 340 8.04 7.91 -1.63
N PHE A 341 8.53 9.04 -1.10
CA PHE A 341 9.47 9.06 0.01
C PHE A 341 8.88 8.45 1.29
N GLY A 342 7.61 8.76 1.60
CA GLY A 342 6.88 8.13 2.70
C GLY A 342 6.69 6.63 2.50
N ALA A 343 6.32 6.19 1.29
CA ALA A 343 6.14 4.77 0.98
C ALA A 343 7.46 3.98 1.13
N THR A 344 8.60 4.56 0.72
CA THR A 344 9.93 4.00 0.97
C THR A 344 10.19 3.78 2.46
N ASN A 345 9.87 4.76 3.31
CA ASN A 345 10.02 4.65 4.75
C ASN A 345 9.11 3.54 5.36
N GLY A 346 7.85 3.48 4.95
CA GLY A 346 6.91 2.45 5.42
C GLY A 346 7.32 1.03 5.03
N SER A 347 7.87 0.85 3.82
CA SER A 347 8.35 -0.46 3.38
C SER A 347 9.60 -0.92 4.14
N LEU A 348 10.51 0.00 4.53
CA LEU A 348 11.65 -0.34 5.40
C LEU A 348 11.20 -0.84 6.77
N TYR A 349 10.13 -0.24 7.31
CA TYR A 349 9.59 -0.63 8.61
C TYR A 349 9.01 -2.06 8.59
N THR A 350 8.24 -2.40 7.55
CA THR A 350 7.71 -3.77 7.36
C THR A 350 8.81 -4.77 6.98
N ALA A 351 9.85 -4.33 6.27
CA ALA A 351 11.06 -5.10 6.00
C ALA A 351 11.74 -5.60 7.28
N ALA A 352 12.01 -4.68 8.22
CA ALA A 352 12.66 -4.99 9.48
C ALA A 352 11.92 -6.06 10.30
N ARG A 353 10.59 -6.05 10.30
CA ARG A 353 9.76 -7.02 11.03
C ARG A 353 9.88 -8.45 10.50
N LEU A 354 9.89 -8.63 9.17
CA LEU A 354 10.08 -9.96 8.57
C LEU A 354 11.44 -10.56 8.98
N HIS A 355 12.50 -9.75 8.92
CA HIS A 355 13.84 -10.19 9.31
C HIS A 355 13.96 -10.44 10.82
N GLY A 356 13.30 -9.62 11.65
CA GLY A 356 13.23 -9.83 13.10
C GLY A 356 12.65 -11.20 13.46
N VAL A 357 11.57 -11.62 12.79
CA VAL A 357 10.96 -12.95 12.99
C VAL A 357 11.90 -14.07 12.54
N GLY A 358 12.53 -13.92 11.36
CA GLY A 358 13.51 -14.90 10.87
C GLY A 358 14.69 -15.10 11.83
N HIS A 359 15.19 -14.01 12.43
CA HIS A 359 16.25 -14.07 13.44
C HIS A 359 15.81 -14.73 14.74
N MET A 360 14.58 -14.47 15.20
CA MET A 360 14.03 -15.15 16.38
C MET A 360 13.90 -16.66 16.15
N HIS A 361 13.48 -17.10 14.97
CA HIS A 361 13.44 -18.53 14.62
C HIS A 361 14.85 -19.16 14.52
N ALA A 362 15.84 -18.42 14.00
CA ALA A 362 17.22 -18.91 13.92
C ALA A 362 17.88 -19.04 15.31
N LYS A 363 17.60 -18.10 16.23
CA LYS A 363 18.13 -18.12 17.61
C LYS A 363 17.34 -19.02 18.56
N GLY A 364 16.05 -19.24 18.31
CA GLY A 364 15.18 -20.13 19.07
C GLY A 364 15.49 -21.63 18.90
N GLY A 365 16.52 -21.96 18.11
CA GLY A 365 17.10 -23.30 18.07
C GLY A 365 16.11 -24.38 17.64
N GLY A 366 15.75 -24.43 16.35
CA GLY A 366 15.40 -25.67 15.64
C GLY A 366 14.44 -26.66 16.32
N ARG A 367 13.56 -26.20 17.22
CA ARG A 367 12.59 -27.03 17.94
C ARG A 367 11.29 -26.26 18.12
N ALA A 368 10.60 -26.08 17.00
CA ALA A 368 9.15 -25.90 17.04
C ALA A 368 8.60 -26.69 15.85
N PHE A 369 7.88 -27.77 16.18
CA PHE A 369 7.21 -28.71 15.28
C PHE A 369 8.13 -29.68 14.50
N TRP A 370 8.59 -30.70 15.21
CA TRP A 370 8.54 -32.08 14.68
C TRP A 370 7.35 -32.78 15.30
#